data_AF-Q0W705-F1
#
_entry.id   AF-Q0W705-F1
#
_cell.length_a   1.000
_cell.length_b   1.000
_cell.length_c   1.000
_cell.angle_alpha   90.00
_cell.angle_beta   90.00
_cell.angle_gamma   90.00
#
_symmetry.space_group_name_H-M   'P 1'
#
loop_
_entity.id
_entity.type
_entity.pdbx_description
1 polymer ?
#
loop_
_entity_poly.entity_id
_entity_poly.type
_entity_poly.pdbx_seq_one_letter_code
_entity_poly.pdbx_strand_id
1 'polypeptide(L)' 'MSALTDIALTDIAGIPLMAWLGLATLIMMIATATYGYLLFKGKIKGSIFFHRNLAIVTISIALAHTILAASLFM' A
#
# COMPACT_ATOMS: atom_id res chain seq x y z
N MET A 1 9.41 15.75 23.51
CA MET A 1 10.04 14.55 22.93
C MET A 1 11.54 14.79 22.78
N SER A 2 12.34 13.75 22.62
CA SER A 2 13.78 13.93 22.40
C SER A 2 14.06 14.29 20.95
N ALA A 3 15.15 14.99 20.65
CA ALA A 3 15.54 15.32 19.28
C ALA A 3 15.67 14.07 18.38
N LEU A 4 16.07 12.93 18.94
CA LEU A 4 16.11 11.64 18.26
C LEU A 4 14.70 11.14 17.88
N THR A 5 13.71 11.37 18.73
CA THR A 5 12.33 11.00 18.48
C THR A 5 11.71 11.87 17.39
N ASP A 6 12.04 13.16 17.37
CA ASP A 6 11.53 14.11 16.38
C ASP A 6 12.06 13.76 14.97
N ILE A 7 13.37 13.54 14.82
CA ILE A 7 13.99 13.13 13.54
C ILE A 7 13.41 11.79 13.04
N ALA A 8 13.22 10.82 13.95
CA ALA A 8 12.63 9.54 13.58
C ALA A 8 11.20 9.69 13.02
N LEU A 9 10.41 10.62 13.55
CA LEU A 9 9.02 10.84 13.13
C LEU A 9 8.91 11.71 11.87
N THR A 10 9.69 12.77 11.75
CA THR A 10 9.54 13.74 10.66
C THR A 10 10.35 13.40 9.42
N ASP A 11 11.55 12.82 9.59
CA ASP A 11 12.53 12.78 8.51
C ASP A 11 12.70 11.37 7.92
N ILE A 12 12.43 10.32 8.71
CA ILE A 12 12.78 8.94 8.33
C ILE A 12 11.58 7.99 8.38
N ALA A 13 10.99 7.76 9.56
CA ALA A 13 10.13 6.59 9.80
C ALA A 13 8.65 6.90 10.06
N GLY A 14 8.29 8.12 10.45
CA GLY A 14 6.89 8.50 10.68
C GLY A 14 6.18 8.94 9.40
N ILE A 15 6.18 10.25 9.16
CA ILE A 15 5.41 10.87 8.08
C ILE A 15 5.90 10.45 6.68
N PRO A 16 7.22 10.42 6.37
CA PRO A 16 7.69 10.02 5.05
C PRO A 16 7.34 8.56 4.73
N LEU A 17 7.57 7.64 5.67
CA LEU A 17 7.23 6.23 5.49
C LEU A 17 5.72 6.03 5.31
N MET A 18 4.90 6.74 6.09
CA MET A 18 3.45 6.73 5.95
C MET A 18 3.02 7.18 4.55
N ALA A 19 3.59 8.27 4.03
CA ALA A 19 3.28 8.78 2.69
C ALA A 19 3.70 7.78 1.59
N TRP A 20 4.90 7.19 1.68
CA TRP A 20 5.36 6.19 0.71
C TRP A 20 4.52 4.93 0.72
N LEU A 21 4.11 4.44 1.90
CA LEU A 21 3.20 3.29 2.00
C LEU A 21 1.81 3.61 1.42
N GLY A 22 1.31 4.82 1.61
CA GLY A 22 0.05 5.26 1.02
C GLY A 22 0.10 5.28 -0.51
N LEU A 23 1.18 5.85 -1.07
CA LEU A 23 1.41 5.87 -2.51
C LEU A 23 1.57 4.45 -3.08
N ALA A 24 2.35 3.59 -2.42
CA ALA A 24 2.52 2.20 -2.82
C ALA A 24 1.18 1.44 -2.81
N THR A 25 0.36 1.65 -1.78
CA THR A 25 -0.99 1.07 -1.68
C THR A 25 -1.86 1.52 -2.85
N LEU A 26 -1.86 2.81 -3.18
CA LEU A 26 -2.65 3.35 -4.30
C LEU A 26 -2.22 2.75 -5.63
N ILE A 27 -0.92 2.69 -5.91
CA ILE A 27 -0.38 2.11 -7.14
C ILE A 27 -0.75 0.62 -7.24
N MET A 28 -0.59 -0.13 -6.15
CA MET A 28 -0.91 -1.55 -6.08
C MET A 28 -2.42 -1.80 -6.26
N MET A 29 -3.27 -0.95 -5.69
CA MET A 29 -4.72 -1.01 -5.89
C MET A 29 -5.09 -0.80 -7.35
N ILE A 30 -4.55 0.24 -8.00
CA ILE A 30 -4.77 0.53 -9.42
C ILE A 30 -4.28 -0.65 -10.28
N ALA A 31 -3.09 -1.18 -10.00
CA ALA A 31 -2.56 -2.33 -10.71
C ALA A 31 -3.45 -3.58 -10.55
N THR A 32 -3.92 -3.86 -9.33
CA THR A 32 -4.82 -4.97 -9.01
C THR A 32 -6.14 -4.85 -9.76
N ALA A 33 -6.76 -3.67 -9.72
CA ALA A 33 -8.02 -3.39 -10.41
C ALA A 33 -7.86 -3.46 -11.94
N THR A 34 -6.78 -2.87 -12.48
CA THR A 34 -6.48 -2.89 -13.91
C THR A 34 -6.26 -4.31 -14.42
N TYR A 35 -5.45 -5.11 -13.70
CA TYR A 35 -5.24 -6.51 -14.03
C TYR A 35 -6.56 -7.30 -14.01
N GLY A 36 -7.36 -7.13 -12.95
CA GLY A 36 -8.66 -7.79 -12.82
C GLY A 36 -9.62 -7.43 -13.96
N TYR A 37 -9.69 -6.15 -14.33
CA TYR A 37 -10.50 -5.67 -15.45
C TYR A 37 -10.07 -6.27 -16.79
N LEU A 38 -8.76 -6.23 -17.10
CA LEU A 38 -8.23 -6.76 -18.35
C LEU A 38 -8.39 -8.28 -18.44
N LEU A 39 -8.23 -8.99 -17.32
CA LEU A 39 -8.46 -10.42 -17.21
C LEU A 39 -9.93 -10.75 -17.50
N PHE A 40 -10.86 -10.07 -16.84
CA PHE A 40 -12.30 -10.27 -17.02
C PHE A 40 -12.77 -9.96 -18.46
N LYS A 41 -12.17 -8.95 -19.10
CA LYS A 41 -12.43 -8.62 -20.51
C LYS A 41 -11.72 -9.54 -21.51
N GLY A 42 -10.97 -10.55 -21.05
CA GLY A 42 -10.21 -11.45 -21.90
C GLY A 42 -9.11 -10.76 -22.72
N LYS A 43 -8.65 -9.58 -22.29
CA LYS A 43 -7.62 -8.77 -22.99
C LYS A 43 -6.20 -9.24 -22.68
N ILE A 44 -6.02 -10.03 -21.63
CA ILE A 44 -4.74 -10.63 -21.25
C ILE A 44 -4.91 -12.12 -20.97
N LYS A 45 -3.85 -12.91 -21.22
CA LYS A 45 -3.78 -14.33 -20.85
C LYS A 45 -3.24 -14.48 -19.43
N GLY A 46 -4.00 -14.00 -18.46
CA GLY A 46 -3.67 -14.04 -17.04
C GLY A 46 -4.40 -15.15 -16.26
N SER A 47 -4.19 -15.21 -14.96
CA SER A 47 -4.87 -16.14 -14.05
C SER A 47 -5.53 -15.39 -12.91
N ILE A 48 -6.74 -15.82 -12.53
CA ILE A 48 -7.44 -15.27 -11.37
C ILE A 48 -6.65 -15.46 -10.06
N PHE A 49 -5.81 -16.50 -9.99
CA PHE A 49 -4.93 -16.73 -8.85
C PHE A 49 -3.86 -15.64 -8.73
N PHE A 50 -3.37 -15.11 -9.84
CA PHE A 50 -2.43 -13.98 -9.80
C PHE A 50 -3.11 -12.70 -9.33
N HIS A 51 -4.32 -12.39 -9.83
CA HIS A 51 -5.12 -11.27 -9.33
C HIS A 51 -5.35 -11.40 -7.81
N ARG A 52 -5.73 -12.60 -7.35
CA ARG A 52 -5.93 -12.88 -5.92
C ARG A 52 -4.66 -12.62 -5.10
N ASN A 53 -3.51 -13.11 -5.56
CA ASN A 53 -2.25 -12.88 -4.85
C ASN A 53 -1.88 -11.40 -4.81
N LEU A 54 -2.06 -10.69 -5.92
CA LEU A 54 -1.82 -9.24 -6.00
C LEU A 54 -2.76 -8.47 -5.06
N ALA A 55 -4.03 -8.86 -4.98
CA ALA A 55 -5.01 -8.29 -4.06
C ALA A 55 -4.64 -8.55 -2.60
N ILE A 56 -4.22 -9.77 -2.24
CA ILE A 56 -3.77 -10.10 -0.88
C ILE A 56 -2.60 -9.20 -0.48
N VAL A 57 -1.58 -9.08 -1.32
CA VAL A 57 -0.41 -8.22 -1.05
C VAL A 57 -0.84 -6.76 -0.90
N THR A 58 -1.69 -6.27 -1.80
CA THR A 58 -2.23 -4.89 -1.74
C THR A 58 -2.95 -4.62 -0.42
N ILE A 59 -3.84 -5.54 0.01
CA ILE A 59 -4.59 -5.41 1.26
C ILE A 59 -3.65 -5.46 2.47
N SER A 60 -2.65 -6.34 2.47
CA SER A 60 -1.66 -6.41 3.55
C SER A 60 -0.87 -5.10 3.70
N ILE A 61 -0.43 -4.50 2.59
CA ILE A 61 0.26 -3.21 2.61
C ILE A 61 -0.69 -2.09 3.07
N ALA A 62 -1.94 -2.10 2.60
CA ALA A 62 -2.97 -1.14 3.00
C ALA A 62 -3.21 -1.17 4.51
N LEU A 63 -3.31 -2.37 5.11
CA LEU A 63 -3.48 -2.52 6.56
C LEU A 63 -2.27 -1.98 7.32
N ALA A 64 -1.05 -2.27 6.87
CA ALA A 64 0.15 -1.71 7.47
C ALA A 64 0.18 -0.17 7.38
N HIS A 65 -0.21 0.39 6.23
CA HIS A 65 -0.34 1.84 6.04
C HIS A 65 -1.37 2.45 7.00
N THR A 66 -2.56 1.85 7.13
CA THR A 66 -3.61 2.33 8.04
C THR A 66 -3.18 2.26 9.50
N ILE A 67 -2.53 1.17 9.93
CA ILE A 67 -2.03 1.03 11.30
C ILE A 67 -0.97 2.09 11.59
N LEU A 68 -0.02 2.31 10.67
CA LEU A 68 0.99 3.34 10.83
C LEU A 68 0.36 4.74 10.90
N ALA A 69 -0.57 5.07 10.01
CA ALA A 69 -1.28 6.34 10.03
C ALA A 69 -2.04 6.54 11.35
N ALA A 70 -2.77 5.53 11.82
CA ALA A 70 -3.45 5.58 13.10
C ALA A 70 -2.46 5.82 14.26
N SER A 71 -1.31 5.16 14.26
CA SER A 71 -0.29 5.33 15.30
C SER A 71 0.38 6.71 15.32
N LEU A 72 0.34 7.45 14.21
CA LEU A 72 0.96 8.77 14.08
C LEU A 72 -0.01 9.92 14.35
N PHE A 73 -1.31 9.72 14.11
CA PHE A 73 -2.31 10.79 14.13
C PHE A 73 -3.46 10.60 15.14
N MET A 74 -3.52 9.46 15.84
CA MET A 74 -4.42 9.23 16.98
C MET A 74 -3.65 9.32 18.29
#